data_AF-Q0PQN3-F1
#
_entry.id   AF-Q0PQN3-F1
#
_cell.length_a   1.000
_cell.length_b   1.000
_cell.length_c   1.000
_cell.angle_alpha   90.00
_cell.angle_beta   90.00
_cell.angle_gamma   90.00
#
_symmetry.space_group_name_H-M   'P 1'
#
loop_
_entity.id
_entity.type
_entity.pdbx_description
1 polymer ?
#
loop_
_entity_poly.entity_id
_entity_poly.type
_entity_poly.pdbx_seq_one_letter_code
_entity_poly.pdbx_strand_id
1 'polypeptide(L)'
;LSPSTSLGARDAASASIIARPMPSPCHLNITPRDIIPRSSNRRMIAGIVISARRSVRNSPFTSPARRNTRRMRMRKTAADPKGVLEGSHFLDGDHALAEGALAAGCRFFAGYPITPSTETAERFAERCPAAGGLFIQMEDEIASIAALVGGAWGGRKVMTVTSGPGLSLMMENIGLAVMTETPMVIADVQRAGPSTGLPTLPAQQDMMQIRWGSHGDYRIIALCPDSPQECNDLAVEAFNLSETYRVPV
;
A
#
# COMPACT_ATOMS: atom_id res chain seq x y z
N LEU A 1 39.30 -0.43 44.94
CA LEU A 1 39.37 1.03 45.05
C LEU A 1 38.37 1.64 44.07
N SER A 2 37.12 1.83 44.48
CA SER A 2 36.31 2.95 43.99
C SER A 2 36.50 4.10 44.99
N PRO A 3 36.45 5.37 44.54
CA PRO A 3 35.21 6.16 44.68
C PRO A 3 34.99 7.13 43.48
N SER A 4 33.77 7.28 42.96
CA SER A 4 32.74 8.31 43.27
C SER A 4 32.68 9.51 42.29
N THR A 5 31.62 9.53 41.48
CA THR A 5 30.66 10.63 41.23
C THR A 5 31.09 12.11 41.22
N SER A 6 30.77 12.81 40.10
CA SER A 6 30.03 14.09 40.08
C SER A 6 29.48 14.29 38.64
N LEU A 7 28.16 14.20 38.43
CA LEU A 7 27.16 15.28 38.46
C LEU A 7 27.52 16.48 37.57
N GLY A 8 26.81 16.61 36.45
CA GLY A 8 26.88 17.74 35.53
C GLY A 8 25.64 17.77 34.63
N ALA A 9 24.49 18.03 35.26
CA ALA A 9 23.23 18.31 34.59
C ALA A 9 23.38 19.52 33.65
N ARG A 10 22.87 19.40 32.42
CA ARG A 10 22.58 20.53 31.54
C ARG A 10 21.22 20.33 30.88
N ASP A 11 20.24 20.97 31.52
CA ASP A 11 19.19 21.78 30.91
C ASP A 11 18.44 21.18 29.71
N ALA A 12 17.54 20.24 30.01
CA ALA A 12 16.34 20.06 29.22
C ALA A 12 15.40 21.25 29.50
N ALA A 13 15.39 22.23 28.59
CA ALA A 13 14.42 23.32 28.62
C ALA A 13 13.00 22.74 28.43
N SER A 14 12.31 22.58 29.56
CA SER A 14 10.89 22.30 29.67
C SER A 14 10.08 23.47 29.12
N ALA A 15 9.59 23.35 27.88
CA ALA A 15 8.54 24.20 27.36
C ALA A 15 7.18 23.65 27.83
N SER A 16 6.70 24.21 28.94
CA SER A 16 5.35 24.01 29.48
C SER A 16 4.30 24.51 28.48
N ILE A 17 3.61 23.59 27.80
CA ILE A 17 2.40 23.92 27.04
C ILE A 17 1.23 23.98 28.03
N ILE A 18 0.78 25.21 28.27
CA ILE A 18 -0.42 25.53 29.04
C ILE A 18 -1.64 24.95 28.29
N ALA A 19 -2.25 23.93 28.88
CA ALA A 19 -3.52 23.37 28.40
C ALA A 19 -4.64 24.43 28.52
N ARG A 20 -5.21 24.83 27.39
CA ARG A 20 -6.49 25.57 27.35
C ARG A 20 -7.64 24.57 27.19
N PRO A 21 -8.76 24.72 27.92
CA PRO A 21 -9.90 23.81 27.83
C PRO A 21 -10.60 23.94 26.46
N MET A 22 -10.87 22.80 25.83
CA MET A 22 -11.69 22.67 24.62
C MET A 22 -13.17 23.03 24.90
N PRO A 23 -13.88 23.72 24.00
CA PRO A 23 -15.33 23.84 24.08
C PRO A 23 -16.02 22.53 23.62
N SER A 24 -17.14 22.21 24.27
CA SER A 24 -18.00 21.03 24.09
C SER A 24 -18.53 20.82 22.66
N PRO A 25 -18.89 19.57 22.27
CA PRO A 25 -19.24 19.23 20.90
C PRO A 25 -20.61 19.76 20.46
N CYS A 26 -20.64 20.52 19.37
CA CYS A 26 -21.86 20.85 18.64
C CYS A 26 -22.20 19.72 17.66
N HIS A 27 -23.37 19.12 17.84
CA HIS A 27 -23.95 18.13 16.92
C HIS A 27 -24.22 18.75 15.54
N LEU A 28 -23.61 18.19 14.49
CA LEU A 28 -23.98 18.41 13.09
C LEU A 28 -24.11 17.04 12.41
N ASN A 29 -25.35 16.59 12.25
CA ASN A 29 -25.71 15.42 11.46
C ASN A 29 -25.53 15.75 9.97
N ILE A 30 -24.51 15.20 9.33
CA ILE A 30 -24.33 15.25 7.87
C ILE A 30 -24.59 13.85 7.32
N THR A 31 -25.57 13.74 6.42
CA THR A 31 -25.92 12.49 5.72
C THR A 31 -25.33 12.51 4.30
N PRO A 32 -25.06 11.35 3.66
CA PRO A 32 -24.21 11.26 2.47
C PRO A 32 -24.91 11.67 1.15
N ARG A 33 -25.64 12.80 1.14
CA ARG A 33 -26.28 13.38 -0.05
C ARG A 33 -25.74 14.75 -0.47
N ASP A 34 -24.80 15.33 0.28
CA ASP A 34 -24.45 16.75 0.15
C ASP A 34 -23.21 17.07 -0.70
N ILE A 35 -22.68 16.13 -1.49
CA ILE A 35 -21.50 16.40 -2.34
C ILE A 35 -21.68 15.89 -3.77
N ILE A 36 -22.50 16.58 -4.58
CA ILE A 36 -22.39 16.59 -6.05
C ILE A 36 -22.83 17.97 -6.59
N PRO A 37 -21.93 18.81 -7.15
CA PRO A 37 -22.36 19.99 -7.88
C PRO A 37 -22.77 19.60 -9.31
N ARG A 38 -24.06 19.77 -9.63
CA ARG A 38 -24.56 19.81 -11.01
C ARG A 38 -24.28 21.19 -11.61
N SER A 39 -23.40 21.31 -12.59
CA SER A 39 -23.33 22.51 -13.44
C SER A 39 -23.86 22.20 -14.85
N SER A 40 -25.09 22.65 -15.08
CA SER A 40 -25.66 22.85 -16.39
C SER A 40 -25.18 24.20 -16.94
N ASN A 41 -24.52 24.21 -18.10
CA ASN A 41 -24.72 25.30 -19.06
C ASN A 41 -24.24 24.93 -20.47
N ARG A 42 -25.21 24.91 -21.39
CA ARG A 42 -25.03 24.88 -22.84
C ARG A 42 -24.53 26.25 -23.32
N ARG A 43 -23.58 26.27 -24.28
CA ARG A 43 -23.43 27.25 -25.38
C ARG A 43 -22.50 26.60 -26.42
N MET A 44 -23.06 25.99 -27.47
CA MET A 44 -23.16 26.55 -28.83
C MET A 44 -21.88 27.25 -29.31
N ILE A 45 -21.04 26.52 -30.06
CA ILE A 45 -20.30 27.05 -31.23
C ILE A 45 -20.36 25.98 -32.32
N ALA A 46 -20.87 26.39 -33.47
CA ALA A 46 -21.02 25.60 -34.69
C ALA A 46 -19.82 25.81 -35.63
N GLY A 47 -19.57 24.83 -36.50
CA GLY A 47 -18.58 24.85 -37.58
C GLY A 47 -17.43 23.87 -37.33
N ILE A 48 -17.02 22.98 -38.21
CA ILE A 48 -17.17 22.83 -39.66
C ILE A 48 -17.20 21.32 -39.96
N VAL A 49 -18.16 20.91 -40.78
CA VAL A 49 -18.31 19.55 -41.31
C VAL A 49 -17.38 19.39 -42.51
N ILE A 50 -16.42 18.46 -42.46
CA ILE A 50 -15.80 17.89 -43.66
C ILE A 50 -16.16 16.41 -43.71
N SER A 51 -16.99 16.10 -44.71
CA SER A 51 -17.48 14.78 -45.07
C SER A 51 -16.36 13.94 -45.68
N ALA A 52 -16.12 12.76 -45.11
CA ALA A 52 -15.56 11.62 -45.84
C ALA A 52 -16.45 10.39 -45.57
N ARG A 53 -17.53 10.27 -46.36
CA ARG A 53 -18.29 9.02 -46.49
C ARG A 53 -17.38 7.98 -47.16
N ARG A 54 -17.06 6.88 -46.46
CA ARG A 54 -16.68 5.64 -47.14
C ARG A 54 -17.59 4.51 -46.68
N SER A 55 -18.39 4.07 -47.65
CA SER A 55 -19.34 2.97 -47.61
C SER A 55 -18.62 1.66 -47.28
N VAL A 56 -19.00 1.02 -46.16
CA VAL A 56 -18.81 -0.42 -45.97
C VAL A 56 -20.15 -1.02 -45.54
N ARG A 57 -20.72 -1.72 -46.51
CA ARG A 57 -21.82 -2.67 -46.53
C ARG A 57 -22.26 -3.25 -45.17
N ASN A 58 -23.57 -3.20 -44.97
CA ASN A 58 -24.33 -3.95 -43.97
C ASN A 58 -23.97 -5.45 -43.97
N SER A 59 -23.60 -5.98 -42.81
CA SER A 59 -23.82 -7.38 -42.45
C SER A 59 -24.88 -7.44 -41.34
N PRO A 60 -25.85 -8.37 -41.40
CA PRO A 60 -26.81 -8.56 -40.32
C PRO A 60 -26.20 -9.54 -39.32
N PHE A 61 -25.66 -9.05 -38.20
CA PHE A 61 -25.21 -9.94 -37.12
C PHE A 61 -25.66 -9.43 -35.75
N THR A 62 -26.75 -10.05 -35.31
CA THR A 62 -27.06 -10.48 -33.94
C THR A 62 -27.22 -9.44 -32.82
N SER A 63 -28.38 -9.55 -32.16
CA SER A 63 -28.88 -8.95 -30.93
C SER A 63 -27.86 -8.43 -29.88
N PRO A 64 -28.24 -7.43 -29.06
CA PRO A 64 -27.43 -7.01 -27.93
C PRO A 64 -27.40 -8.16 -26.91
N ALA A 65 -26.27 -8.87 -26.87
CA ALA A 65 -25.99 -9.85 -25.82
C ALA A 65 -26.12 -9.13 -24.47
N ARG A 66 -27.13 -9.52 -23.70
CA ARG A 66 -27.35 -9.10 -22.32
C ARG A 66 -26.12 -9.53 -21.51
N ARG A 67 -25.14 -8.64 -21.33
CA ARG A 67 -23.94 -8.89 -20.52
C ARG A 67 -24.39 -9.11 -19.08
N ASN A 68 -24.53 -10.37 -18.71
CA ASN A 68 -24.58 -10.81 -17.33
C ASN A 68 -23.19 -10.55 -16.74
N THR A 69 -22.93 -9.34 -16.26
CA THR A 69 -21.77 -9.06 -15.42
C THR A 69 -22.01 -9.75 -14.08
N ARG A 70 -21.73 -11.05 -14.01
CA ARG A 70 -21.53 -11.74 -12.73
C ARG A 70 -20.36 -11.04 -12.06
N ARG A 71 -20.68 -10.08 -11.19
CA ARG A 71 -19.71 -9.36 -10.36
C ARG A 71 -18.96 -10.44 -9.59
N MET A 72 -17.68 -10.65 -9.92
CA MET A 72 -16.84 -11.63 -9.26
C MET A 72 -16.85 -11.25 -7.77
N ARG A 73 -17.44 -12.13 -6.95
CA ARG A 73 -17.58 -11.87 -5.52
C ARG A 73 -16.21 -12.12 -4.91
N MET A 74 -15.49 -11.04 -4.61
CA MET A 74 -14.19 -11.05 -3.92
C MET A 74 -14.25 -12.00 -2.72
N ARG A 75 -13.35 -12.98 -2.69
CA ARG A 75 -13.25 -13.93 -1.58
C ARG A 75 -12.53 -13.22 -0.44
N LYS A 76 -13.29 -12.51 0.40
CA LYS A 76 -12.72 -11.87 1.60
C LYS A 76 -12.14 -12.97 2.50
N THR A 77 -10.83 -12.92 2.75
CA THR A 77 -10.21 -13.80 3.74
C THR A 77 -10.81 -13.47 5.11
N ALA A 78 -11.23 -14.47 5.88
CA ALA A 78 -11.58 -14.23 7.28
C ALA A 78 -10.32 -13.77 8.02
N ALA A 79 -10.43 -12.71 8.83
CA ALA A 79 -9.31 -12.19 9.60
C ALA A 79 -8.82 -13.26 10.58
N ASP A 80 -7.49 -13.45 10.67
CA ASP A 80 -6.92 -14.39 11.65
C ASP A 80 -6.90 -13.72 13.02
N PRO A 81 -7.66 -14.22 14.01
CA PRO A 81 -7.76 -13.59 15.33
C PRO A 81 -6.41 -13.47 16.04
N LYS A 82 -5.40 -14.29 15.70
CA LYS A 82 -4.05 -14.18 16.29
C LYS A 82 -3.26 -12.97 15.80
N GLY A 83 -3.58 -12.48 14.60
CA GLY A 83 -2.89 -11.35 13.96
C GLY A 83 -3.60 -10.01 14.15
N VAL A 84 -4.79 -10.00 14.76
CA VAL A 84 -5.63 -8.80 14.90
C VAL A 84 -5.43 -8.20 16.28
N LEU A 85 -5.06 -6.92 16.33
CA LEU A 85 -5.10 -6.13 17.55
C LEU A 85 -6.47 -5.47 17.69
N GLU A 86 -7.28 -5.92 18.66
CA GLU A 86 -8.60 -5.34 18.91
C GLU A 86 -8.51 -4.06 19.76
N GLY A 87 -9.46 -3.14 19.60
CA GLY A 87 -9.57 -1.90 20.37
C GLY A 87 -9.19 -0.63 19.59
N SER A 88 -9.20 0.51 20.29
CA SER A 88 -8.80 1.80 19.72
C SER A 88 -7.32 2.06 20.02
N HIS A 89 -6.52 2.21 18.96
CA HIS A 89 -5.08 2.40 19.04
C HIS A 89 -4.68 3.72 18.39
N PHE A 90 -3.65 4.37 18.91
CA PHE A 90 -3.03 5.53 18.30
C PHE A 90 -1.73 5.08 17.62
N LEU A 91 -1.79 4.93 16.30
CA LEU A 91 -0.71 4.38 15.48
C LEU A 91 -0.35 5.37 14.36
N ASP A 92 0.91 5.36 13.96
CA ASP A 92 1.36 5.95 12.71
C ASP A 92 1.03 5.04 11.51
N GLY A 93 1.34 5.52 10.30
CA GLY A 93 1.06 4.79 9.06
C GLY A 93 1.83 3.47 8.94
N ASP A 94 3.09 3.44 9.37
CA ASP A 94 3.97 2.28 9.29
C ASP A 94 3.50 1.15 10.21
N HIS A 95 3.20 1.48 11.47
CA HIS A 95 2.61 0.52 12.40
C HIS A 95 1.24 0.04 11.92
N ALA A 96 0.40 0.96 11.39
CA ALA A 96 -0.91 0.59 10.89
C ALA A 96 -0.84 -0.38 9.69
N LEU A 97 0.14 -0.19 8.79
CA LEU A 97 0.44 -1.08 7.67
C LEU A 97 0.85 -2.48 8.16
N ALA A 98 1.76 -2.56 9.14
CA ALA A 98 2.19 -3.84 9.72
C ALA A 98 1.03 -4.60 10.38
N GLU A 99 0.18 -3.91 11.16
CA GLU A 99 -1.00 -4.52 11.79
C GLU A 99 -2.03 -4.97 10.74
N GLY A 100 -2.26 -4.17 9.70
CA GLY A 100 -3.16 -4.52 8.60
C GLY A 100 -2.69 -5.78 7.87
N ALA A 101 -1.39 -5.92 7.63
CA ALA A 101 -0.83 -7.11 7.02
C ALA A 101 -0.96 -8.37 7.89
N LEU A 102 -0.71 -8.26 9.19
CA LEU A 102 -0.90 -9.35 10.14
C LEU A 102 -2.35 -9.78 10.23
N ALA A 103 -3.28 -8.82 10.25
CA ALA A 103 -4.73 -9.04 10.21
C ALA A 103 -5.18 -9.73 8.91
N ALA A 104 -4.55 -9.40 7.78
CA ALA A 104 -4.79 -10.05 6.49
C ALA A 104 -4.29 -11.51 6.42
N GLY A 105 -3.54 -11.95 7.44
CA GLY A 105 -2.95 -13.30 7.51
C GLY A 105 -1.54 -13.39 6.93
N CYS A 106 -0.82 -12.28 6.77
CA CYS A 106 0.58 -12.29 6.38
C CYS A 106 1.44 -12.99 7.46
N ARG A 107 2.23 -13.98 7.06
CA ARG A 107 3.04 -14.79 7.99
C ARG A 107 4.49 -14.93 7.55
N PHE A 108 4.90 -14.24 6.50
CA PHE A 108 6.28 -14.26 6.03
C PHE A 108 6.66 -12.87 5.55
N PHE A 109 7.69 -12.32 6.15
CA PHE A 109 8.26 -11.02 5.78
C PHE A 109 9.73 -11.20 5.50
N ALA A 110 10.19 -10.68 4.37
CA ALA A 110 11.58 -10.60 4.00
C ALA A 110 11.88 -9.18 3.52
N GLY A 111 12.89 -8.52 4.09
CA GLY A 111 13.19 -7.13 3.75
C GLY A 111 14.61 -6.71 4.13
N TYR A 112 15.02 -5.58 3.57
CA TYR A 112 16.28 -4.91 3.86
C TYR A 112 15.99 -3.55 4.52
N PRO A 113 16.69 -3.14 5.60
CA PRO A 113 16.42 -1.89 6.28
C PRO A 113 16.71 -0.67 5.39
N ILE A 114 15.68 0.15 5.16
CA ILE A 114 15.79 1.42 4.45
C ILE A 114 14.85 2.46 5.10
N THR A 115 15.32 3.70 5.24
CA THR A 115 14.48 4.82 5.72
C THR A 115 13.53 5.28 4.61
N PRO A 116 12.25 5.61 4.87
CA PRO A 116 11.53 5.64 6.15
C PRO A 116 10.64 4.39 6.37
N SER A 117 11.03 3.22 5.88
CA SER A 117 10.19 2.02 5.92
C SER A 117 10.56 1.04 7.04
N THR A 118 11.52 1.39 7.90
CA THR A 118 12.12 0.45 8.85
C THR A 118 11.18 0.19 10.03
N GLU A 119 10.40 1.17 10.42
CA GLU A 119 9.40 1.14 11.49
C GLU A 119 8.31 0.09 11.20
N THR A 120 7.88 -0.03 9.94
CA THR A 120 6.98 -1.11 9.49
C THR A 120 7.61 -2.49 9.72
N ALA A 121 8.88 -2.65 9.35
CA ALA A 121 9.60 -3.91 9.47
C ALA A 121 9.84 -4.30 10.95
N GLU A 122 10.24 -3.34 11.78
CA GLU A 122 10.42 -3.50 13.22
C GLU A 122 9.12 -3.93 13.91
N ARG A 123 8.01 -3.24 13.59
CA ARG A 123 6.70 -3.58 14.15
C ARG A 123 6.26 -4.97 13.73
N PHE A 124 6.48 -5.35 12.46
CA PHE A 124 6.18 -6.69 12.00
C PHE A 124 7.05 -7.72 12.71
N ALA A 125 8.36 -7.49 12.86
CA ALA A 125 9.27 -8.40 13.56
C ALA A 125 8.88 -8.62 15.03
N GLU A 126 8.41 -7.58 15.72
CA GLU A 126 7.89 -7.67 17.09
C GLU A 126 6.64 -8.56 17.18
N ARG A 127 5.69 -8.36 16.26
CA ARG A 127 4.35 -8.96 16.32
C ARG A 127 4.24 -10.34 15.65
N CYS A 128 5.02 -10.58 14.61
CA CYS A 128 4.93 -11.76 13.76
C CYS A 128 5.15 -13.10 14.50
N PRO A 129 6.09 -13.22 15.47
CA PRO A 129 6.26 -14.46 16.24
C PRO A 129 5.01 -14.86 17.02
N ALA A 130 4.28 -13.91 17.60
CA ALA A 130 3.04 -14.17 18.32
C ALA A 130 1.91 -14.65 17.37
N ALA A 131 1.93 -14.18 16.12
CA ALA A 131 1.02 -14.62 15.06
C ALA A 131 1.46 -15.93 14.37
N GLY A 132 2.60 -16.52 14.76
CA GLY A 132 3.15 -17.74 14.19
C GLY A 132 3.74 -17.58 12.79
N GLY A 133 4.21 -16.37 12.45
CA GLY A 133 4.92 -16.11 11.20
C GLY A 133 6.43 -16.04 11.38
N LEU A 134 7.12 -15.70 10.29
CA LEU A 134 8.56 -15.53 10.21
C LEU A 134 8.90 -14.15 9.65
N PHE A 135 9.87 -13.50 10.27
CA PHE A 135 10.53 -12.29 9.78
C PHE A 135 11.98 -12.64 9.49
N ILE A 136 12.47 -12.28 8.31
CA ILE A 136 13.88 -12.43 7.95
C ILE A 136 14.40 -11.11 7.39
N GLN A 137 15.50 -10.62 7.97
CA GLN A 137 16.26 -9.54 7.38
C GLN A 137 17.20 -10.15 6.34
N MET A 138 17.09 -9.69 5.11
CA MET A 138 17.94 -10.14 4.01
C MET A 138 19.14 -9.21 3.82
N GLU A 139 20.10 -9.65 3.01
CA GLU A 139 21.33 -8.90 2.70
C GLU A 139 21.09 -7.67 1.84
N ASP A 140 20.08 -7.71 0.97
CA ASP A 140 19.67 -6.63 0.09
C ASP A 140 18.19 -6.78 -0.36
N GLU A 141 17.68 -5.81 -1.10
CA GLU A 141 16.32 -5.84 -1.63
C GLU A 141 16.09 -6.93 -2.71
N ILE A 142 17.14 -7.38 -3.41
CA ILE A 142 17.04 -8.43 -4.44
C ILE A 142 16.77 -9.78 -3.76
N ALA A 143 17.55 -10.10 -2.73
CA ALA A 143 17.38 -11.29 -1.91
C ALA A 143 16.06 -11.26 -1.13
N SER A 144 15.64 -10.07 -0.66
CA SER A 144 14.33 -9.84 -0.03
C SER A 144 13.19 -10.32 -0.91
N ILE A 145 13.07 -9.81 -2.13
CA ILE A 145 11.97 -10.16 -3.02
C ILE A 145 12.08 -11.61 -3.53
N ALA A 146 13.30 -12.13 -3.75
CA ALA A 146 13.50 -13.54 -4.11
C ALA A 146 13.02 -14.50 -3.01
N ALA A 147 13.30 -14.18 -1.75
CA ALA A 147 12.80 -14.93 -0.59
C ALA A 147 11.28 -14.87 -0.50
N LEU A 148 10.65 -13.73 -0.83
CA LEU A 148 9.19 -13.62 -0.88
C LEU A 148 8.57 -14.50 -1.96
N VAL A 149 9.13 -14.53 -3.17
CA VAL A 149 8.66 -15.42 -4.24
C VAL A 149 8.64 -16.87 -3.74
N GLY A 150 9.74 -17.32 -3.13
CA GLY A 150 9.83 -18.65 -2.51
C GLY A 150 8.82 -18.86 -1.37
N GLY A 151 8.65 -17.87 -0.49
CA GLY A 151 7.69 -17.91 0.61
C GLY A 151 6.24 -18.01 0.14
N ALA A 152 5.89 -17.33 -0.94
CA ALA A 152 4.57 -17.39 -1.56
C ALA A 152 4.30 -18.77 -2.18
N TRP A 153 5.30 -19.37 -2.84
CA TRP A 153 5.21 -20.75 -3.34
C TRP A 153 5.14 -21.78 -2.21
N GLY A 154 5.72 -21.48 -1.05
CA GLY A 154 5.53 -22.20 0.20
C GLY A 154 4.11 -22.10 0.79
N GLY A 155 3.19 -21.37 0.13
CA GLY A 155 1.79 -21.24 0.51
C GLY A 155 1.53 -20.22 1.63
N ARG A 156 2.48 -19.30 1.86
CA ARG A 156 2.31 -18.21 2.84
C ARG A 156 1.91 -16.92 2.12
N LYS A 157 1.11 -16.10 2.80
CA LYS A 157 0.96 -14.70 2.41
C LYS A 157 2.22 -13.95 2.82
N VAL A 158 2.83 -13.29 1.85
CA VAL A 158 4.16 -12.68 1.99
C VAL A 158 4.12 -11.17 1.76
N MET A 159 4.97 -10.43 2.45
CA MET A 159 5.17 -9.01 2.18
C MET A 159 6.61 -8.54 2.37
N THR A 160 6.92 -7.42 1.75
CA THR A 160 8.10 -6.61 2.06
C THR A 160 7.70 -5.15 2.16
N VAL A 161 8.59 -4.35 2.73
CA VAL A 161 8.50 -2.89 2.76
C VAL A 161 9.81 -2.33 2.25
N THR A 162 9.75 -1.28 1.43
CA THR A 162 10.92 -0.64 0.85
C THR A 162 10.63 0.83 0.53
N SER A 163 11.55 1.48 -0.17
CA SER A 163 11.40 2.82 -0.73
C SER A 163 12.02 2.86 -2.14
N GLY A 164 11.87 3.95 -2.88
CA GLY A 164 12.28 4.09 -4.30
C GLY A 164 13.59 3.39 -4.73
N PRO A 165 14.73 3.53 -4.01
CA PRO A 165 15.97 2.82 -4.37
C PRO A 165 15.84 1.31 -4.30
N GLY A 166 15.24 0.78 -3.24
CA GLY A 166 15.03 -0.65 -3.06
C GLY A 166 13.98 -1.19 -4.01
N LEU A 167 12.92 -0.42 -4.27
CA LEU A 167 11.92 -0.74 -5.30
C LEU A 167 12.58 -0.91 -6.68
N SER A 168 13.57 -0.07 -7.01
CA SER A 168 14.34 -0.18 -8.26
C SER A 168 15.10 -1.50 -8.37
N LEU A 169 15.65 -2.01 -7.26
CA LEU A 169 16.36 -3.30 -7.22
C LEU A 169 15.41 -4.50 -7.34
N MET A 170 14.17 -4.37 -6.87
CA MET A 170 13.19 -5.46 -6.89
C MET A 170 12.55 -5.71 -8.26
N MET A 171 12.71 -4.80 -9.23
CA MET A 171 11.95 -4.78 -10.50
C MET A 171 12.00 -6.09 -11.29
N GLU A 172 13.16 -6.73 -11.39
CA GLU A 172 13.30 -8.00 -12.12
C GLU A 172 12.44 -9.11 -11.48
N ASN A 173 12.47 -9.22 -10.15
CA ASN A 173 11.70 -10.23 -9.42
C ASN A 173 10.21 -9.88 -9.35
N ILE A 174 9.83 -8.61 -9.41
CA ILE A 174 8.42 -8.21 -9.61
C ILE A 174 7.93 -8.73 -10.96
N GLY A 175 8.72 -8.59 -12.02
CA GLY A 175 8.43 -9.17 -13.33
C GLY A 175 8.29 -10.69 -13.27
N LEU A 176 9.19 -11.37 -12.55
CA LEU A 176 9.10 -12.82 -12.31
C LEU A 176 7.82 -13.20 -11.55
N ALA A 177 7.47 -12.47 -10.50
CA ALA A 177 6.27 -12.72 -9.70
C ALA A 177 4.99 -12.56 -10.53
N VAL A 178 4.95 -11.56 -11.42
CA VAL A 178 3.87 -11.39 -12.40
C VAL A 178 3.80 -12.58 -13.35
N MET A 179 4.92 -12.97 -13.97
CA MET A 179 4.98 -14.07 -14.94
C MET A 179 4.56 -15.41 -14.32
N THR A 180 4.86 -15.61 -13.04
CA THR A 180 4.58 -16.85 -12.30
C THR A 180 3.25 -16.82 -11.54
N GLU A 181 2.45 -15.76 -11.73
CA GLU A 181 1.18 -15.57 -11.04
C GLU A 181 1.30 -15.72 -9.51
N THR A 182 2.36 -15.12 -8.95
CA THR A 182 2.74 -15.23 -7.54
C THR A 182 2.15 -14.08 -6.72
N PRO A 183 1.27 -14.36 -5.74
CA PRO A 183 0.68 -13.32 -4.90
C PRO A 183 1.68 -12.85 -3.85
N MET A 184 1.81 -11.53 -3.71
CA MET A 184 2.62 -10.86 -2.70
C MET A 184 2.19 -9.39 -2.61
N VAL A 185 2.51 -8.78 -1.47
CA VAL A 185 2.31 -7.34 -1.25
C VAL A 185 3.66 -6.64 -1.08
N ILE A 186 3.87 -5.56 -1.81
CA ILE A 186 5.09 -4.75 -1.74
C ILE A 186 4.68 -3.34 -1.32
N ALA A 187 5.04 -2.96 -0.10
CA ALA A 187 4.78 -1.62 0.39
C ALA A 187 5.95 -0.69 0.06
N ASP A 188 5.70 0.34 -0.74
CA ASP A 188 6.66 1.39 -1.06
C ASP A 188 6.35 2.65 -0.23
N VAL A 189 7.19 2.91 0.78
CA VAL A 189 7.11 4.13 1.58
C VAL A 189 7.91 5.21 0.86
N GLN A 190 7.20 5.99 0.06
CA GLN A 190 7.82 6.93 -0.88
C GLN A 190 8.54 8.07 -0.18
N ARG A 191 9.77 8.33 -0.63
CA ARG A 191 10.62 9.44 -0.18
C ARG A 191 11.13 10.23 -1.37
N ALA A 192 11.70 11.40 -1.12
CA ALA A 192 12.23 12.25 -2.17
C ALA A 192 13.43 11.57 -2.88
N GLY A 193 13.30 11.33 -4.19
CA GLY A 193 14.36 10.94 -5.13
C GLY A 193 14.83 12.11 -6.01
N PRO A 194 15.55 11.85 -7.13
CA PRO A 194 15.98 10.53 -7.64
C PRO A 194 17.22 9.99 -6.91
N SER A 195 17.56 8.72 -7.16
CA SER A 195 18.68 8.01 -6.51
C SER A 195 18.54 8.06 -4.98
N THR A 196 19.61 8.34 -4.22
CA THR A 196 19.53 8.49 -2.76
C THR A 196 18.51 9.57 -2.36
N GLY A 197 18.44 10.65 -3.15
CA GLY A 197 17.54 11.78 -2.92
C GLY A 197 17.67 12.38 -1.53
N LEU A 198 16.53 12.64 -0.87
CA LEU A 198 16.44 13.17 0.49
C LEU A 198 15.70 12.14 1.36
N PRO A 199 16.42 11.22 2.03
CA PRO A 199 15.82 10.07 2.71
C PRO A 199 14.75 10.38 3.78
N THR A 200 14.81 11.58 4.37
CA THR A 200 13.92 12.02 5.44
C THR A 200 12.78 12.93 4.97
N LEU A 201 12.71 13.24 3.66
CA LEU A 201 11.65 14.07 3.11
C LEU A 201 10.67 13.23 2.28
N PRO A 202 9.35 13.37 2.49
CA PRO A 202 8.36 12.63 1.75
C PRO A 202 8.24 13.15 0.30
N ALA A 203 7.88 12.25 -0.60
CA ALA A 203 7.48 12.58 -1.98
C ALA A 203 6.50 11.54 -2.51
N GLN A 204 5.90 11.81 -3.68
CA GLN A 204 4.90 10.93 -4.33
C GLN A 204 5.31 10.58 -5.78
N GLN A 205 6.61 10.38 -6.02
CA GLN A 205 7.18 10.30 -7.37
C GLN A 205 7.32 8.88 -7.93
N ASP A 206 7.06 7.84 -7.13
CA ASP A 206 7.37 6.45 -7.50
C ASP A 206 6.17 5.74 -8.14
N MET A 207 5.00 6.39 -8.20
CA MET A 207 3.75 5.83 -8.74
C MET A 207 3.89 5.23 -10.14
N MET A 208 4.65 5.89 -11.02
CA MET A 208 4.89 5.40 -12.38
C MET A 208 5.79 4.15 -12.37
N GLN A 209 6.79 4.12 -11.48
CA GLN A 209 7.72 3.00 -11.35
C GLN A 209 7.05 1.78 -10.73
N ILE A 210 6.19 1.97 -9.72
CA ILE A 210 5.36 0.87 -9.18
C ILE A 210 4.57 0.22 -10.32
N ARG A 211 3.83 1.02 -11.10
CA ARG A 211 2.89 0.47 -12.09
C ARG A 211 3.54 -0.09 -13.35
N TRP A 212 4.71 0.42 -13.76
CA TRP A 212 5.34 0.12 -15.06
C TRP A 212 6.87 -0.04 -15.01
N GLY A 213 7.48 -0.25 -13.85
CA GLY A 213 8.95 -0.22 -13.70
C GLY A 213 9.69 -1.46 -14.23
N SER A 214 9.07 -2.64 -14.25
CA SER A 214 9.67 -3.85 -14.82
C SER A 214 9.60 -3.83 -16.35
N HIS A 215 10.46 -4.63 -16.98
CA HIS A 215 10.42 -4.84 -18.42
C HIS A 215 9.24 -5.77 -18.81
N GLY A 216 8.74 -5.59 -20.03
CA GLY A 216 7.68 -6.42 -20.63
C GLY A 216 6.27 -5.85 -20.48
N ASP A 217 5.29 -6.57 -21.04
CA ASP A 217 3.88 -6.18 -21.04
C ASP A 217 3.16 -6.80 -19.84
N TYR A 218 2.92 -5.99 -18.81
CA TYR A 218 2.18 -6.43 -17.64
C TYR A 218 1.37 -5.31 -17.00
N ARG A 219 0.51 -5.68 -16.04
CA ARG A 219 -0.21 -4.74 -15.18
C ARG A 219 -0.27 -5.31 -13.78
N ILE A 220 0.26 -4.57 -12.81
CA ILE A 220 0.01 -4.81 -11.40
C ILE A 220 -1.04 -3.84 -10.87
N ILE A 221 -1.60 -4.19 -9.72
CA ILE A 221 -2.51 -3.33 -8.97
C ILE A 221 -1.62 -2.44 -8.10
N ALA A 222 -1.93 -1.14 -8.04
CA ALA A 222 -1.24 -0.20 -7.17
C ALA A 222 -2.30 0.56 -6.35
N LEU A 223 -2.10 0.63 -5.04
CA LEU A 223 -2.96 1.32 -4.09
C LEU A 223 -2.19 2.49 -3.45
N CYS A 224 -2.88 3.57 -3.10
CA CYS A 224 -2.28 4.72 -2.44
C CYS A 224 -3.13 5.11 -1.22
N PRO A 225 -2.67 4.87 0.02
CA PRO A 225 -3.35 5.35 1.21
C PRO A 225 -3.14 6.86 1.41
N ASP A 226 -4.11 7.52 2.03
CA ASP A 226 -4.05 8.93 2.46
C ASP A 226 -3.96 9.10 3.99
N SER A 227 -4.24 8.03 4.76
CA SER A 227 -4.23 8.09 6.22
C SER A 227 -3.75 6.77 6.85
N PRO A 228 -3.33 6.77 8.14
CA PRO A 228 -2.96 5.54 8.84
C PRO A 228 -4.10 4.50 8.87
N GLN A 229 -5.35 4.95 8.96
CA GLN A 229 -6.50 4.04 8.89
C GLN A 229 -6.58 3.37 7.52
N GLU A 230 -6.39 4.14 6.44
CA GLU A 230 -6.34 3.58 5.09
C GLU A 230 -5.13 2.68 4.87
N CYS A 231 -3.96 2.95 5.49
CA CYS A 231 -2.82 2.03 5.43
C CYS A 231 -3.20 0.63 5.93
N ASN A 232 -3.97 0.54 7.02
CA ASN A 232 -4.45 -0.74 7.54
C ASN A 232 -5.48 -1.38 6.60
N ASP A 233 -6.51 -0.63 6.22
CA ASP A 233 -7.63 -1.14 5.42
C ASP A 233 -7.15 -1.58 4.03
N LEU A 234 -6.30 -0.78 3.38
CA LEU A 234 -5.73 -1.08 2.07
C LEU A 234 -4.67 -2.17 2.13
N ALA A 235 -3.96 -2.37 3.24
CA ALA A 235 -3.09 -3.54 3.38
C ALA A 235 -3.92 -4.84 3.30
N VAL A 236 -5.04 -4.89 4.03
CA VAL A 236 -5.96 -6.03 3.99
C VAL A 236 -6.56 -6.20 2.58
N GLU A 237 -6.93 -5.10 1.94
CA GLU A 237 -7.42 -5.13 0.56
C GLU A 237 -6.35 -5.61 -0.43
N ALA A 238 -5.11 -5.15 -0.30
CA ALA A 238 -3.97 -5.52 -1.14
C ALA A 238 -3.75 -7.04 -1.13
N PHE A 239 -3.72 -7.66 0.05
CA PHE A 239 -3.62 -9.12 0.14
C PHE A 239 -4.80 -9.84 -0.50
N ASN A 240 -6.03 -9.35 -0.31
CA ASN A 240 -7.20 -9.97 -0.92
C ASN A 240 -7.19 -9.83 -2.45
N LEU A 241 -6.73 -8.69 -2.98
CA LEU A 241 -6.57 -8.46 -4.41
C LEU A 241 -5.45 -9.33 -4.98
N SER A 242 -4.30 -9.39 -4.30
CA SER A 242 -3.15 -10.20 -4.71
C SER A 242 -3.53 -11.68 -4.80
N GLU A 243 -4.23 -12.22 -3.80
CA GLU A 243 -4.70 -13.60 -3.81
C GLU A 243 -5.80 -13.86 -4.85
N THR A 244 -6.68 -12.88 -5.10
CA THR A 244 -7.79 -13.04 -6.05
C THR A 244 -7.31 -13.00 -7.50
N TYR A 245 -6.39 -12.08 -7.81
CA TYR A 245 -5.89 -11.85 -9.16
C TYR A 245 -4.54 -12.51 -9.44
N ARG A 246 -3.91 -13.10 -8.41
CA ARG A 246 -2.63 -13.81 -8.51
C ARG A 246 -1.53 -12.94 -9.11
N VAL A 247 -1.46 -11.69 -8.66
CA VAL A 247 -0.44 -10.71 -9.09
C VAL A 247 0.14 -9.97 -7.88
N PRO A 248 1.36 -9.43 -7.98
CA PRO A 248 1.88 -8.48 -7.00
C PRO A 248 0.98 -7.25 -6.86
N VAL A 249 0.89 -6.71 -5.64
CA VAL A 249 0.12 -5.50 -5.29
C VAL A 249 0.97 -4.56 -4.45
#